data_AF-A0A0K2VTC7-F1
#
_entry.id   AF-A0A0K2VTC7-F1
#
_cell.length_a   1.000
_cell.length_b   1.000
_cell.length_c   1.000
_cell.angle_alpha   90.00
_cell.angle_beta   90.00
_cell.angle_gamma   90.00
#
_symmetry.space_group_name_H-M   'P 1'
#
loop_
_entity.id
_entity.type
_entity.pdbx_description
1 polymer ?
#
loop_
_entity_poly.entity_id
_entity_poly.type
_entity_poly.pdbx_seq_one_letter_code
_entity_poly.pdbx_strand_id
1 'polypeptide(L)'
;MSSFTITNRKIDPTKGVAFKPDGSIYDNDRVEIGPTDLAFAEWADRGLTTPNLERMRKTRLDRIVQQLRHRDYAGVLCFDPVNIRYATDSSNMQIWIMHNPSRAAFISADGYVVLWDFHRCGHLSGYLPLINETREGGAGFVYFVAGDKKEEAAKQFADQVDELVRRFGGKNRRLAVDRIEVPGLRALDAVGIEVCNGMQLMEHARAIKGIDEINAMRCSLATCEIAVAKMRDQLQPGIPAYRAAADAPDVEGAAA
;
A
#
# COMPACT_ATOMS: atom_id res chain seq x y z
N MET A 1 -2.82 24.94 -27.23
CA MET A 1 -1.59 24.14 -27.03
C MET A 1 -0.72 24.86 -26.02
N SER A 2 -0.52 24.30 -24.83
CA SER A 2 0.64 24.62 -23.99
C SER A 2 0.91 23.42 -23.10
N SER A 3 1.80 22.54 -23.56
CA SER A 3 2.32 21.42 -22.78
C SER A 3 3.48 21.96 -21.96
N PHE A 4 3.21 22.37 -20.72
CA PHE A 4 4.27 22.53 -19.74
C PHE A 4 4.67 21.14 -19.25
N THR A 5 5.50 20.45 -20.03
CA THR A 5 6.17 19.25 -19.55
C THR A 5 7.34 19.73 -18.70
N ILE A 6 7.19 19.66 -17.37
CA ILE A 6 8.33 19.80 -16.46
C ILE A 6 9.20 18.58 -16.71
N THR A 7 10.22 18.74 -17.54
CA THR A 7 11.31 17.78 -17.63
C THR A 7 12.23 18.06 -16.46
N ASN A 8 12.36 17.12 -15.53
CA ASN A 8 13.43 17.12 -14.52
C ASN A 8 14.78 16.83 -15.21
N ARG A 9 15.15 17.70 -16.16
CA ARG A 9 16.46 17.68 -16.80
C ARG A 9 17.42 18.27 -15.78
N LYS A 10 18.23 17.40 -15.15
CA LYS A 10 19.27 17.82 -14.21
C LYS A 10 20.09 18.95 -14.85
N ILE A 11 20.22 20.07 -14.14
CA ILE A 11 21.10 21.20 -14.53
C ILE A 11 22.57 20.72 -14.62
N ASP A 12 22.91 19.62 -13.93
CA ASP A 12 24.19 18.94 -14.02
C ASP A 12 24.00 17.40 -13.95
N PRO A 13 24.19 16.65 -15.07
CA PRO A 13 24.06 15.20 -15.10
C PRO A 13 25.17 14.46 -14.33
N THR A 14 26.22 15.14 -13.85
CA THR A 14 27.31 14.53 -13.06
C THR A 14 27.00 14.41 -11.57
N LYS A 15 25.99 15.13 -11.07
CA LYS A 15 25.49 14.95 -9.69
C LYS A 15 24.57 13.73 -9.62
N GLY A 16 25.05 12.70 -8.91
CA GLY A 16 24.27 11.51 -8.57
C GLY A 16 22.95 11.87 -7.88
N VAL A 17 21.97 10.96 -7.92
CA VAL A 17 20.73 11.13 -7.15
C VAL A 17 21.10 10.97 -5.67
N ALA A 18 20.76 11.97 -4.85
CA ALA A 18 20.89 11.85 -3.39
C ALA A 18 19.76 10.96 -2.85
N PHE A 19 20.04 10.19 -1.82
CA PHE A 19 19.07 9.28 -1.19
C PHE A 19 18.95 9.57 0.31
N LYS A 20 17.76 9.38 0.86
CA LYS A 20 17.50 9.33 2.29
C LYS A 20 18.11 8.04 2.88
N PRO A 21 18.26 7.95 4.22
CA PRO A 21 18.84 6.78 4.87
C PRO A 21 18.13 5.44 4.59
N ASP A 22 16.87 5.48 4.14
CA ASP A 22 16.08 4.30 3.80
C ASP A 22 16.15 3.88 2.31
N GLY A 23 16.96 4.60 1.52
CA GLY A 23 17.13 4.39 0.08
C GLY A 23 16.12 5.11 -0.81
N SER A 24 15.17 5.86 -0.24
CA SER A 24 14.24 6.69 -1.03
C SER A 24 14.93 7.97 -1.55
N ILE A 25 14.41 8.57 -2.62
CA ILE A 25 15.06 9.73 -3.28
C ILE A 25 15.07 10.95 -2.35
N TYR A 26 16.22 11.57 -2.08
CA TYR A 26 16.29 12.81 -1.32
C TYR A 26 15.93 14.02 -2.18
N ASP A 27 14.63 14.22 -2.35
CA ASP A 27 14.02 15.32 -3.10
C ASP A 27 12.77 15.77 -2.34
N ASN A 28 12.69 17.07 -2.03
CA ASN A 28 11.58 17.65 -1.27
C ASN A 28 10.27 17.70 -2.09
N ASP A 29 10.37 17.67 -3.43
CA ASP A 29 9.23 17.77 -4.33
C ASP A 29 8.79 16.39 -4.86
N ARG A 30 9.33 15.30 -4.28
CA ARG A 30 8.93 13.92 -4.65
C ARG A 30 7.50 13.61 -4.20
N VAL A 31 6.84 12.73 -4.94
CA VAL A 31 5.48 12.26 -4.61
C VAL A 31 5.47 11.31 -3.40
N GLU A 32 6.51 10.48 -3.27
CA GLU A 32 6.63 9.50 -2.18
C GLU A 32 6.75 10.20 -0.82
N ILE A 33 5.76 10.04 0.04
CA ILE A 33 5.86 10.47 1.44
C ILE A 33 6.74 9.50 2.23
N GLY A 34 6.98 9.81 3.50
CA GLY A 34 7.80 8.96 4.36
C GLY A 34 8.10 9.63 5.68
N PRO A 35 9.06 9.07 6.43
CA PRO A 35 9.55 9.70 7.65
C PRO A 35 10.11 11.10 7.38
N THR A 36 9.89 12.02 8.32
CA THR A 36 10.44 13.37 8.27
C THR A 36 11.93 13.37 8.60
N ASP A 37 12.63 14.46 8.24
CA ASP A 37 14.05 14.60 8.57
C ASP A 37 14.29 14.59 10.10
N LEU A 38 13.31 15.07 10.89
CA LEU A 38 13.31 14.94 12.35
C LEU A 38 13.34 13.47 12.78
N ALA A 39 12.45 12.64 12.23
CA ALA A 39 12.41 11.22 12.56
C ALA A 39 13.72 10.52 12.20
N PHE A 40 14.30 10.80 11.03
CA PHE A 40 15.60 10.25 10.64
C PHE A 40 16.73 10.66 11.59
N ALA A 41 16.76 11.91 12.04
CA ALA A 41 17.74 12.39 13.02
C ALA A 41 17.58 11.69 14.38
N GLU A 42 16.35 11.62 14.91
CA GLU A 42 16.05 10.93 16.17
C GLU A 42 16.42 9.44 16.12
N TRP A 43 16.25 8.78 14.97
CA TRP A 43 16.67 7.39 14.77
C TRP A 43 18.19 7.24 14.72
N ALA A 44 18.89 8.16 14.07
CA ALA A 44 20.34 8.18 14.00
C ALA A 44 20.97 8.38 15.39
N ASP A 45 20.43 9.31 16.19
CA ASP A 45 20.87 9.57 17.57
C ASP A 45 20.69 8.34 18.48
N ARG A 46 19.66 7.53 18.20
CA ARG A 46 19.40 6.25 18.88
C ARG A 46 20.19 5.07 18.30
N GLY A 47 21.03 5.29 17.28
CA GLY A 47 21.81 4.24 16.61
C GLY A 47 20.93 3.20 15.89
N LEU A 48 19.72 3.56 15.47
CA LEU A 48 18.81 2.66 14.79
C LEU A 48 19.18 2.51 13.31
N THR A 49 19.12 1.28 12.81
CA THR A 49 19.24 1.00 11.39
C THR A 49 17.91 1.25 10.70
N THR A 50 17.90 2.13 9.69
CA THR A 50 16.73 2.37 8.83
C THR A 50 16.45 1.18 7.89
N PRO A 51 15.19 0.95 7.51
CA PRO A 51 14.86 -0.08 6.51
C PRO A 51 15.41 0.31 5.14
N ASN A 52 15.80 -0.65 4.31
CA ASN A 52 15.91 -0.42 2.88
C ASN A 52 14.54 -0.68 2.23
N LEU A 53 13.88 0.37 1.71
CA LEU A 53 12.49 0.26 1.23
C LEU A 53 12.36 -0.66 0.01
N GLU A 54 13.29 -0.60 -0.94
CA GLU A 54 13.26 -1.44 -2.14
C GLU A 54 13.32 -2.93 -1.79
N ARG A 55 14.29 -3.32 -0.95
CA ARG A 55 14.44 -4.69 -0.47
C ARG A 55 13.24 -5.12 0.37
N MET A 56 12.71 -4.23 1.20
CA MET A 56 11.51 -4.49 1.99
C MET A 56 10.32 -4.83 1.10
N ARG A 57 10.03 -3.97 0.10
CA ARG A 57 8.94 -4.14 -0.87
C ARG A 57 9.06 -5.45 -1.62
N LYS A 58 10.25 -5.78 -2.13
CA LYS A 58 10.51 -7.03 -2.84
C LYS A 58 10.30 -8.25 -1.95
N THR A 59 10.80 -8.21 -0.71
CA THR A 59 10.65 -9.31 0.26
C THR A 59 9.17 -9.59 0.56
N ARG A 60 8.35 -8.55 0.70
CA ARG A 60 6.90 -8.70 0.92
C ARG A 60 6.21 -9.36 -0.27
N LEU A 61 6.48 -8.88 -1.49
CA LEU A 61 5.95 -9.48 -2.71
C LEU A 61 6.33 -10.96 -2.83
N ASP A 62 7.59 -11.30 -2.57
CA ASP A 62 8.08 -12.68 -2.62
C ASP A 62 7.34 -13.59 -1.63
N ARG A 63 7.00 -13.10 -0.43
CA ARG A 63 6.20 -13.85 0.52
C ARG A 63 4.78 -14.09 0.03
N ILE A 64 4.13 -13.10 -0.57
CA ILE A 64 2.80 -13.27 -1.17
C ILE A 64 2.84 -14.35 -2.24
N VAL A 65 3.81 -14.26 -3.16
CA VAL A 65 4.03 -15.23 -4.24
C VAL A 65 4.28 -16.64 -3.68
N GLN A 66 5.08 -16.76 -2.62
CA GLN A 66 5.30 -18.04 -1.95
C GLN A 66 4.00 -18.63 -1.39
N GLN A 67 3.16 -17.82 -0.74
CA GLN A 67 1.89 -18.28 -0.18
C GLN A 67 0.88 -18.67 -1.26
N LEU A 68 0.88 -17.99 -2.41
CA LEU A 68 0.08 -18.32 -3.59
C LEU A 68 0.48 -19.68 -4.16
N ARG A 69 1.77 -19.88 -4.42
CA ARG A 69 2.31 -21.14 -4.96
C ARG A 69 2.04 -22.32 -4.03
N HIS A 70 2.21 -22.12 -2.72
CA HIS A 70 1.94 -23.15 -1.72
C HIS A 70 0.48 -23.63 -1.72
N ARG A 71 -0.47 -22.77 -2.12
CA ARG A 71 -1.91 -23.09 -2.13
C ARG A 71 -2.47 -23.46 -3.50
N ASP A 72 -1.64 -23.38 -4.53
CA ASP A 72 -2.06 -23.51 -5.93
C ASP A 72 -3.19 -22.53 -6.27
N TYR A 73 -2.96 -21.24 -5.98
CA TYR A 73 -3.83 -20.14 -6.38
C TYR A 73 -3.23 -19.38 -7.57
N ALA A 74 -4.08 -18.97 -8.51
CA ALA A 74 -3.68 -18.17 -9.67
C ALA A 74 -3.19 -16.76 -9.24
N GLY A 75 -3.78 -16.22 -8.18
CA GLY A 75 -3.42 -14.93 -7.62
C GLY A 75 -4.18 -14.62 -6.34
N VAL A 76 -3.96 -13.41 -5.81
CA VAL A 76 -4.74 -12.80 -4.73
C VAL A 76 -5.26 -11.44 -5.17
N LEU A 77 -6.50 -11.14 -4.83
CA LEU A 77 -7.15 -9.85 -5.01
C LEU A 77 -7.40 -9.23 -3.63
N CYS A 78 -6.79 -8.07 -3.39
CA CYS A 78 -6.84 -7.38 -2.10
C CYS A 78 -7.65 -6.08 -2.21
N PHE A 79 -8.68 -5.93 -1.38
CA PHE A 79 -9.41 -4.68 -1.13
C PHE A 79 -9.16 -4.13 0.28
N ASP A 80 -8.54 -4.89 1.18
CA ASP A 80 -8.11 -4.36 2.47
C ASP A 80 -6.93 -3.40 2.26
N PRO A 81 -7.03 -2.12 2.67
CA PRO A 81 -5.95 -1.15 2.49
C PRO A 81 -4.63 -1.58 3.13
N VAL A 82 -4.68 -2.36 4.21
CA VAL A 82 -3.48 -2.89 4.87
C VAL A 82 -2.83 -3.99 4.01
N ASN A 83 -3.62 -4.84 3.36
CA ASN A 83 -3.09 -5.84 2.43
C ASN A 83 -2.58 -5.20 1.12
N ILE A 84 -3.27 -4.18 0.60
CA ILE A 84 -2.78 -3.37 -0.53
C ILE A 84 -1.45 -2.70 -0.15
N ARG A 85 -1.37 -2.11 1.04
CA ARG A 85 -0.13 -1.50 1.55
C ARG A 85 0.97 -2.54 1.70
N TYR A 86 0.67 -3.74 2.19
CA TYR A 86 1.66 -4.79 2.30
C TYR A 86 2.21 -5.23 0.93
N ALA A 87 1.33 -5.40 -0.06
CA ALA A 87 1.71 -5.86 -1.39
C ALA A 87 2.46 -4.80 -2.22
N THR A 88 2.10 -3.52 -2.07
CA THR A 88 2.55 -2.46 -2.98
C THR A 88 3.38 -1.37 -2.31
N ASP A 89 3.27 -1.23 -0.98
CA ASP A 89 3.75 -0.10 -0.19
C ASP A 89 3.18 1.27 -0.61
N SER A 90 2.14 1.28 -1.47
CA SER A 90 1.46 2.49 -1.91
C SER A 90 0.32 2.88 -0.96
N SER A 91 0.22 4.18 -0.65
CA SER A 91 -0.88 4.76 0.13
C SER A 91 -1.74 5.71 -0.68
N ASN A 92 -3.06 5.56 -0.56
CA ASN A 92 -4.03 6.54 -1.04
C ASN A 92 -5.25 6.55 -0.11
N MET A 93 -5.46 7.65 0.62
CA MET A 93 -6.59 7.85 1.54
C MET A 93 -6.91 6.65 2.45
N GLN A 94 -5.90 6.08 3.11
CA GLN A 94 -5.98 4.80 3.83
C GLN A 94 -7.24 4.67 4.72
N ILE A 95 -7.55 5.71 5.51
CA ILE A 95 -8.73 5.72 6.38
C ILE A 95 -10.03 5.67 5.59
N TRP A 96 -10.12 6.43 4.50
CA TRP A 96 -11.29 6.44 3.63
C TRP A 96 -11.51 5.05 2.98
N ILE A 97 -10.44 4.41 2.52
CA ILE A 97 -10.49 3.08 1.88
C ILE A 97 -10.85 1.96 2.86
N MET A 98 -10.54 2.12 4.15
CA MET A 98 -10.92 1.11 5.16
C MET A 98 -12.43 0.82 5.15
N HIS A 99 -13.26 1.82 4.89
CA HIS A 99 -14.73 1.72 4.90
C HIS A 99 -15.38 1.99 3.54
N ASN A 100 -14.61 2.37 2.52
CA ASN A 100 -15.06 2.51 1.14
C ASN A 100 -14.11 1.70 0.22
N PRO A 101 -14.31 0.38 0.07
CA PRO A 101 -13.47 -0.48 -0.76
C PRO A 101 -13.57 -0.11 -2.24
N SER A 102 -12.78 0.90 -2.63
CA SER A 102 -12.76 1.46 -3.99
C SER A 102 -11.37 1.43 -4.63
N ARG A 103 -10.43 0.76 -3.97
CA ARG A 103 -9.06 0.50 -4.43
C ARG A 103 -8.81 -1.00 -4.29
N ALA A 104 -8.14 -1.60 -5.26
CA ALA A 104 -7.80 -3.02 -5.21
C ALA A 104 -6.40 -3.28 -5.76
N ALA A 105 -5.75 -4.34 -5.29
CA ALA A 105 -4.50 -4.85 -5.85
C ALA A 105 -4.63 -6.33 -6.21
N PHE A 106 -4.22 -6.71 -7.41
CA PHE A 106 -4.07 -8.10 -7.82
C PHE A 106 -2.59 -8.47 -7.85
N ILE A 107 -2.26 -9.64 -7.32
CA ILE A 107 -0.91 -10.21 -7.35
C ILE A 107 -1.04 -11.64 -7.87
N SER A 108 -0.35 -11.96 -8.96
CA SER A 108 -0.32 -13.31 -9.52
C SER A 108 0.73 -14.21 -8.84
N ALA A 109 0.64 -15.53 -9.10
CA ALA A 109 1.61 -16.51 -8.60
C ALA A 109 3.02 -16.42 -9.24
N ASP A 110 3.21 -15.59 -10.27
CA ASP A 110 4.51 -15.23 -10.85
C ASP A 110 5.00 -13.82 -10.43
N GLY A 111 4.22 -13.11 -9.61
CA GLY A 111 4.61 -11.83 -9.02
C GLY A 111 4.25 -10.61 -9.86
N TYR A 112 3.35 -10.75 -10.83
CA TYR A 112 2.78 -9.62 -11.56
C TYR A 112 1.77 -8.89 -10.68
N VAL A 113 1.94 -7.57 -10.56
CA VAL A 113 1.14 -6.71 -9.68
C VAL A 113 0.35 -5.70 -10.50
N VAL A 114 -0.96 -5.70 -10.30
CA VAL A 114 -1.89 -4.70 -10.86
C VAL A 114 -2.53 -3.94 -9.72
N LEU A 115 -2.55 -2.61 -9.80
CA LEU A 115 -3.22 -1.75 -8.85
C LEU A 115 -4.35 -0.98 -9.55
N TRP A 116 -5.58 -1.15 -9.08
CA TRP A 116 -6.69 -0.27 -9.45
C TRP A 116 -6.74 0.89 -8.49
N ASP A 117 -6.43 2.08 -9.00
CA ASP A 117 -6.45 3.32 -8.24
C ASP A 117 -7.52 4.28 -8.78
N PHE A 118 -7.85 5.30 -8.00
CA PHE A 118 -8.86 6.29 -8.39
C PHE A 118 -8.47 6.99 -9.69
N HIS A 119 -9.48 7.50 -10.39
CA HIS A 119 -9.26 8.37 -11.54
C HIS A 119 -8.24 9.47 -11.21
N ARG A 120 -7.26 9.64 -12.11
CA ARG A 120 -6.19 10.64 -12.02
C ARG A 120 -5.23 10.47 -10.82
N CYS A 121 -5.26 9.33 -10.13
CA CYS A 121 -4.37 9.05 -8.99
C CYS A 121 -3.16 8.17 -9.34
N GLY A 122 -2.92 7.84 -10.62
CA GLY A 122 -1.79 6.97 -11.00
C GLY A 122 -0.42 7.46 -10.53
N HIS A 123 -0.24 8.78 -10.42
CA HIS A 123 0.98 9.40 -9.90
C HIS A 123 1.35 8.96 -8.46
N LEU A 124 0.37 8.57 -7.62
CA LEU A 124 0.60 8.15 -6.23
C LEU A 124 1.32 6.81 -6.10
N SER A 125 1.43 6.06 -7.20
CA SER A 125 2.07 4.75 -7.23
C SER A 125 3.12 4.61 -8.34
N GLY A 126 3.23 5.58 -9.24
CA GLY A 126 4.12 5.52 -10.40
C GLY A 126 5.62 5.47 -10.07
N TYR A 127 6.01 5.79 -8.84
CA TYR A 127 7.40 5.64 -8.36
C TYR A 127 7.73 4.24 -7.84
N LEU A 128 6.74 3.32 -7.76
CA LEU A 128 6.90 1.98 -7.20
C LEU A 128 7.12 0.96 -8.32
N PRO A 129 8.36 0.49 -8.56
CA PRO A 129 8.70 -0.29 -9.75
C PRO A 129 8.13 -1.72 -9.74
N LEU A 130 7.64 -2.20 -8.59
CA LEU A 130 7.03 -3.53 -8.47
C LEU A 130 5.56 -3.54 -8.91
N ILE A 131 4.93 -2.38 -9.15
CA ILE A 131 3.59 -2.30 -9.72
C ILE A 131 3.73 -2.32 -11.24
N ASN A 132 3.28 -3.40 -11.88
CA ASN A 132 3.42 -3.58 -13.32
C ASN A 132 2.37 -2.80 -14.12
N GLU A 133 1.14 -2.71 -13.60
CA GLU A 133 0.05 -1.96 -14.22
C GLU A 133 -0.70 -1.15 -13.16
N THR A 134 -0.97 0.12 -13.46
CA THR A 134 -1.99 0.91 -12.75
C THR A 134 -3.20 1.05 -13.65
N ARG A 135 -4.35 0.57 -13.20
CA ARG A 135 -5.64 0.69 -13.90
C ARG A 135 -6.46 1.80 -13.26
N GLU A 136 -6.94 2.73 -14.08
CA GLU A 136 -7.76 3.86 -13.61
C GLU A 136 -9.22 3.46 -13.41
N GLY A 137 -9.93 4.25 -12.60
CA GLY A 137 -11.36 4.06 -12.32
C GLY A 137 -11.67 3.33 -11.02
N GLY A 138 -10.62 2.92 -10.30
CA GLY A 138 -10.73 2.23 -9.04
C GLY A 138 -11.37 0.85 -9.16
N ALA A 139 -11.69 0.30 -8.00
CA ALA A 139 -12.41 -0.97 -7.83
C ALA A 139 -13.70 -0.76 -7.02
N GLY A 140 -14.30 0.44 -7.13
CA GLY A 140 -15.41 0.87 -6.29
C GLY A 140 -16.78 0.54 -6.87
N PHE A 141 -17.42 -0.49 -6.32
CA PHE A 141 -18.83 -0.80 -6.57
C PHE A 141 -19.65 -0.78 -5.25
N VAL A 142 -19.21 0.05 -4.29
CA VAL A 142 -20.05 0.48 -3.17
C VAL A 142 -21.12 1.46 -3.65
N TYR A 143 -22.26 1.50 -2.96
CA TYR A 143 -23.37 2.37 -3.36
C TYR A 143 -22.99 3.86 -3.41
N PHE A 144 -22.12 4.32 -2.50
CA PHE A 144 -21.62 5.71 -2.53
C PHE A 144 -20.89 6.07 -3.84
N VAL A 145 -20.18 5.11 -4.44
CA VAL A 145 -19.35 5.33 -5.65
C VAL A 145 -20.14 5.10 -6.93
N ALA A 146 -20.92 4.02 -6.97
CA ALA A 146 -21.56 3.55 -8.20
C ALA A 146 -23.09 3.72 -8.23
N GLY A 147 -23.72 4.08 -7.10
CA GLY A 147 -25.17 4.18 -6.98
C GLY A 147 -25.88 2.91 -7.46
N ASP A 148 -26.95 3.09 -8.25
CA ASP A 148 -27.72 2.00 -8.86
C ASP A 148 -26.99 1.27 -10.00
N LYS A 149 -25.76 1.70 -10.35
CA LYS A 149 -24.92 1.04 -11.37
C LYS A 149 -23.87 0.12 -10.77
N LYS A 150 -23.93 -0.19 -9.47
CA LYS A 150 -22.94 -1.03 -8.77
C LYS A 150 -22.78 -2.42 -9.40
N GLU A 151 -23.85 -3.04 -9.90
CA GLU A 151 -23.77 -4.34 -10.59
C GLU A 151 -23.05 -4.24 -11.95
N GLU A 152 -23.29 -3.15 -12.69
CA GLU A 152 -22.60 -2.89 -13.96
C GLU A 152 -21.10 -2.65 -13.73
N ALA A 153 -20.75 -1.82 -12.75
CA ALA A 153 -19.37 -1.56 -12.35
C ALA A 153 -18.67 -2.84 -11.86
N ALA A 154 -19.33 -3.64 -11.03
CA ALA A 154 -18.80 -4.92 -10.56
C ALA A 154 -18.54 -5.91 -11.70
N LYS A 155 -19.43 -5.96 -12.71
CA LYS A 155 -19.24 -6.79 -13.89
C LYS A 155 -18.02 -6.36 -14.70
N GLN A 156 -17.90 -5.07 -15.01
CA GLN A 156 -16.74 -4.52 -15.75
C GLN A 156 -15.42 -4.78 -15.02
N PHE A 157 -15.44 -4.69 -13.68
CA PHE A 157 -14.28 -5.02 -12.86
C PHE A 157 -13.96 -6.52 -12.87
N ALA A 158 -14.97 -7.39 -12.75
CA ALA A 158 -14.78 -8.84 -12.80
C ALA A 158 -14.24 -9.32 -14.16
N ASP A 159 -14.64 -8.69 -15.27
CA ASP A 159 -14.11 -8.98 -16.61
C ASP A 159 -12.59 -8.69 -16.68
N GLN A 160 -12.13 -7.60 -16.05
CA GLN A 160 -10.70 -7.28 -15.94
C GLN A 160 -9.94 -8.26 -15.04
N VAL A 161 -10.55 -8.70 -13.94
CA VAL A 161 -9.95 -9.72 -13.08
C VAL A 161 -9.89 -11.07 -13.79
N ASP A 162 -10.91 -11.45 -14.56
CA ASP A 162 -10.93 -12.68 -15.36
C ASP A 162 -9.80 -12.69 -16.38
N GLU A 163 -9.61 -11.58 -17.11
CA GLU A 163 -8.49 -11.38 -18.04
C GLU A 163 -7.15 -11.68 -17.36
N LEU A 164 -6.90 -11.10 -16.18
CA LEU A 164 -5.66 -11.30 -15.42
C LEU A 164 -5.50 -12.74 -14.92
N VAL A 165 -6.56 -13.34 -14.37
CA VAL A 165 -6.53 -14.73 -13.90
C VAL A 165 -6.27 -15.70 -15.05
N ARG A 166 -6.85 -15.48 -16.24
CA ARG A 166 -6.55 -16.30 -17.42
C ARG A 166 -5.11 -16.10 -17.90
N ARG A 167 -4.64 -14.85 -17.93
CA ARG A 167 -3.29 -14.50 -18.41
C ARG A 167 -2.21 -15.12 -17.54
N PHE A 168 -2.35 -15.04 -16.21
CA PHE A 168 -1.29 -15.47 -15.28
C PHE A 168 -1.55 -16.83 -14.62
N GLY A 169 -2.81 -17.25 -14.51
CA GLY A 169 -3.22 -18.55 -13.95
C GLY A 169 -3.50 -19.63 -15.00
N GLY A 170 -3.61 -19.28 -16.28
CA GLY A 170 -3.95 -20.21 -17.35
C GLY A 170 -5.32 -20.87 -17.13
N LYS A 171 -5.30 -22.17 -16.82
CA LYS A 171 -6.52 -22.93 -16.47
C LYS A 171 -6.89 -22.86 -14.99
N ASN A 172 -5.99 -22.41 -14.12
CA ASN A 172 -6.28 -22.27 -12.70
C ASN A 172 -7.26 -21.10 -12.48
N ARG A 173 -8.41 -21.39 -11.88
CA ARG A 173 -9.50 -20.43 -11.62
C ARG A 173 -9.59 -20.02 -10.15
N ARG A 174 -8.66 -20.48 -9.31
CA ARG A 174 -8.67 -20.28 -7.86
C ARG A 174 -8.03 -18.93 -7.54
N LEU A 175 -8.85 -17.99 -7.09
CA LEU A 175 -8.43 -16.63 -6.75
C LEU A 175 -8.66 -16.40 -5.27
N ALA A 176 -7.59 -16.11 -4.53
CA ALA A 176 -7.71 -15.64 -3.16
C ALA A 176 -8.32 -14.23 -3.15
N VAL A 177 -9.35 -13.98 -2.35
CA VAL A 177 -9.94 -12.65 -2.15
C VAL A 177 -10.00 -12.34 -0.67
N ASP A 178 -9.47 -11.20 -0.23
CA ASP A 178 -9.43 -10.87 1.20
C ASP A 178 -10.79 -10.39 1.73
N ARG A 179 -11.37 -9.39 1.09
CA ARG A 179 -12.73 -8.88 1.31
C ARG A 179 -13.25 -8.31 0.00
N ILE A 180 -14.55 -8.36 -0.23
CA ILE A 180 -15.17 -7.80 -1.44
C ILE A 180 -16.66 -7.55 -1.17
N GLU A 181 -17.23 -6.52 -1.79
CA GLU A 181 -18.67 -6.27 -1.72
C GLU A 181 -19.46 -7.34 -2.49
N VAL A 182 -20.70 -7.60 -2.05
CA VAL A 182 -21.58 -8.63 -2.63
C VAL A 182 -21.72 -8.55 -4.16
N PRO A 183 -21.88 -7.37 -4.80
CA PRO A 183 -21.92 -7.29 -6.26
C PRO A 183 -20.66 -7.82 -6.93
N GLY A 184 -19.49 -7.51 -6.36
CA GLY A 184 -18.20 -8.00 -6.86
C GLY A 184 -18.06 -9.50 -6.71
N LEU A 185 -18.42 -10.06 -5.53
CA LEU A 185 -18.40 -11.51 -5.32
C LEU A 185 -19.25 -12.24 -6.37
N ARG A 186 -20.49 -11.80 -6.57
CA ARG A 186 -21.41 -12.39 -7.56
C ARG A 186 -20.89 -12.25 -8.98
N ALA A 187 -20.23 -11.14 -9.31
CA ALA A 187 -19.63 -10.92 -10.62
C ALA A 187 -18.44 -11.87 -10.87
N LEU A 188 -17.60 -12.12 -9.86
CA LEU A 188 -16.53 -13.11 -9.94
C LEU A 188 -17.07 -14.54 -10.12
N ASP A 189 -18.13 -14.91 -9.39
CA ASP A 189 -18.80 -16.21 -9.55
C ASP A 189 -19.34 -16.37 -10.98
N ALA A 190 -19.94 -15.31 -11.55
CA ALA A 190 -20.53 -15.34 -12.90
C ALA A 190 -19.49 -15.56 -14.01
N VAL A 191 -18.23 -15.16 -13.80
CA VAL A 191 -17.12 -15.42 -14.74
C VAL A 191 -16.37 -16.72 -14.42
N GLY A 192 -16.87 -17.52 -13.47
CA GLY A 192 -16.31 -18.83 -13.13
C GLY A 192 -14.97 -18.74 -12.40
N ILE A 193 -14.78 -17.75 -11.54
CA ILE A 193 -13.66 -17.68 -10.60
C ILE A 193 -14.06 -18.43 -9.32
N GLU A 194 -13.20 -19.34 -8.86
CA GLU A 194 -13.34 -20.00 -7.57
C GLU A 194 -12.71 -19.10 -6.48
N VAL A 195 -13.56 -18.37 -5.75
CA VAL A 195 -13.10 -17.47 -4.69
C VAL A 195 -12.62 -18.28 -3.48
N CYS A 196 -11.35 -18.09 -3.15
CA CYS A 196 -10.66 -18.71 -2.03
C CYS A 196 -10.39 -17.69 -0.90
N ASN A 197 -10.04 -18.18 0.30
CA ASN A 197 -9.80 -17.32 1.46
C ASN A 197 -8.50 -16.50 1.34
N GLY A 198 -8.62 -15.24 0.93
CA GLY A 198 -7.48 -14.33 0.81
C GLY A 198 -6.98 -13.76 2.12
N MET A 199 -7.83 -13.61 3.14
CA MET A 199 -7.38 -13.21 4.48
C MET A 199 -6.39 -14.22 5.05
N GLN A 200 -6.70 -15.52 4.96
CA GLN A 200 -5.78 -16.57 5.41
C GLN A 200 -4.44 -16.50 4.67
N LEU A 201 -4.45 -16.24 3.36
CA LEU A 201 -3.22 -16.12 2.59
C LEU A 201 -2.38 -14.92 3.06
N MET A 202 -3.00 -13.75 3.16
CA MET A 202 -2.31 -12.50 3.49
C MET A 202 -1.81 -12.47 4.93
N GLU A 203 -2.57 -13.03 5.88
CA GLU A 203 -2.11 -13.16 7.28
C GLU A 203 -0.86 -14.04 7.39
N HIS A 204 -0.80 -15.17 6.68
CA HIS A 204 0.41 -15.99 6.65
C HIS A 204 1.59 -15.31 5.94
N ALA A 205 1.34 -14.56 4.87
CA ALA A 205 2.39 -13.78 4.21
C ALA A 205 2.99 -12.73 5.15
N ARG A 206 2.14 -12.07 5.95
CA ARG A 206 2.48 -10.99 6.87
C ARG A 206 2.99 -11.46 8.24
N ALA A 207 2.79 -12.73 8.59
CA ALA A 207 3.14 -13.27 9.90
C ALA A 207 4.64 -13.14 10.19
N ILE A 208 5.49 -13.47 9.21
CA ILE A 208 6.95 -13.44 9.34
C ILE A 208 7.48 -12.13 8.74
N LYS A 209 8.26 -11.38 9.50
CA LYS A 209 8.81 -10.07 9.10
C LYS A 209 10.22 -10.25 8.54
N GLY A 210 10.55 -9.55 7.46
CA GLY A 210 11.91 -9.46 6.93
C GLY A 210 12.76 -8.52 7.78
N ILE A 211 14.08 -8.49 7.53
CA ILE A 211 14.98 -7.64 8.31
C ILE A 211 14.62 -6.15 8.19
N ASP A 212 14.28 -5.70 6.99
CA ASP A 212 13.87 -4.31 6.78
C ASP A 212 12.52 -3.99 7.42
N GLU A 213 11.59 -4.94 7.46
CA GLU A 213 10.33 -4.74 8.18
C GLU A 213 10.56 -4.63 9.70
N ILE A 214 11.49 -5.42 10.24
CA ILE A 214 11.90 -5.33 11.64
C ILE A 214 12.57 -3.99 11.91
N ASN A 215 13.43 -3.51 11.02
CA ASN A 215 14.06 -2.19 11.12
C ASN A 215 13.02 -1.06 11.08
N ALA A 216 12.08 -1.11 10.14
CA ALA A 216 10.95 -0.17 10.07
C ALA A 216 10.11 -0.18 11.35
N MET A 217 9.83 -1.37 11.92
CA MET A 217 9.13 -1.49 13.20
C MET A 217 9.91 -0.87 14.35
N ARG A 218 11.23 -1.08 14.44
CA ARG A 218 12.09 -0.47 15.46
C ARG A 218 12.08 1.05 15.37
N CYS A 219 12.21 1.60 14.17
CA CYS A 219 12.11 3.03 13.90
C CYS A 219 10.73 3.58 14.32
N SER A 220 9.64 2.93 13.91
CA SER A 220 8.27 3.34 14.25
C SER A 220 8.01 3.30 15.77
N LEU A 221 8.45 2.25 16.46
CA LEU A 221 8.34 2.14 17.91
C LEU A 221 9.14 3.24 18.62
N ALA A 222 10.36 3.52 18.19
CA ALA A 222 11.17 4.59 18.76
C ALA A 222 10.50 5.97 18.61
N THR A 223 9.93 6.26 17.44
CA THR A 223 9.16 7.50 17.22
C THR A 223 7.91 7.54 18.10
N CYS A 224 7.20 6.42 18.25
CA CYS A 224 6.04 6.33 19.14
C CYS A 224 6.42 6.58 20.61
N GLU A 225 7.52 6.00 21.09
CA GLU A 225 8.03 6.24 22.45
C GLU A 225 8.38 7.72 22.68
N ILE A 226 8.99 8.38 21.69
CA ILE A 226 9.27 9.83 21.74
C ILE A 226 7.97 10.63 21.85
N ALA A 227 6.96 10.28 21.04
CA ALA A 227 5.64 10.92 21.07
C ALA A 227 4.97 10.77 22.44
N VAL A 228 4.97 9.55 22.98
CA VAL A 228 4.37 9.25 24.29
C VAL A 228 5.12 9.96 25.42
N ALA A 229 6.45 10.05 25.35
CA ALA A 229 7.24 10.81 26.32
C ALA A 229 6.87 12.30 26.30
N LYS A 230 6.79 12.90 25.10
CA LYS A 230 6.34 14.30 24.91
C LYS A 230 4.94 14.53 25.47
N MET A 231 3.98 13.65 25.16
CA MET A 231 2.62 13.71 25.70
C MET A 231 2.62 13.61 27.23
N ARG A 232 3.42 12.69 27.80
CA ARG A 232 3.51 12.50 29.25
C ARG A 232 4.04 13.75 29.96
N ASP A 233 5.03 14.41 29.39
CA ASP A 233 5.62 15.62 29.99
C ASP A 233 4.64 16.81 30.00
N GLN A 234 3.61 16.78 29.15
CA GLN A 234 2.51 17.75 29.13
C GLN A 234 1.35 17.42 30.08
N LEU A 235 1.30 16.21 30.66
CA LEU A 235 0.23 15.84 31.57
C LEU A 235 0.38 16.58 32.91
N GLN A 236 -0.53 17.52 33.17
CA GLN A 236 -0.61 18.29 34.40
C GLN A 236 -2.02 18.25 35.00
N PRO A 237 -2.18 18.31 36.34
CA PRO A 237 -3.49 18.45 36.96
C PRO A 237 -4.28 19.63 36.37
N GLY A 238 -5.52 19.38 35.98
CA GLY A 238 -6.39 20.39 35.36
C GLY A 238 -6.35 20.43 33.81
N ILE A 239 -5.45 19.69 33.16
CA ILE A 239 -5.44 19.53 31.70
C ILE A 239 -6.28 18.30 31.31
N PRO A 240 -7.31 18.43 30.44
CA PRO A 240 -8.03 17.28 29.91
C PRO A 240 -7.12 16.40 29.05
N ALA A 241 -7.26 15.07 29.16
CA ALA A 241 -6.40 14.12 28.45
C ALA A 241 -6.36 14.32 26.92
N TYR A 242 -7.47 14.72 26.30
CA TYR A 242 -7.51 14.98 24.85
C TYR A 242 -6.62 16.16 24.43
N ARG A 243 -6.39 17.15 25.31
CA ARG A 243 -5.50 18.29 25.01
C ARG A 243 -4.03 17.89 25.09
N ALA A 244 -3.64 17.14 26.12
CA ALA A 244 -2.28 16.61 26.21
C ALA A 244 -1.93 15.71 25.01
N ALA A 245 -2.92 14.99 24.46
CA ALA A 245 -2.75 14.20 23.25
C ALA A 245 -2.68 15.05 21.95
N ALA A 246 -3.36 16.19 21.91
CA ALA A 246 -3.40 17.07 20.73
C ALA A 246 -2.25 18.09 20.69
N ASP A 247 -1.78 18.54 21.85
CA ASP A 247 -0.75 19.56 22.00
C ASP A 247 0.67 18.97 22.09
N ALA A 248 0.80 17.64 22.09
CA ALA A 248 2.09 16.96 22.00
C ALA A 248 2.79 17.41 20.70
N PRO A 249 3.95 18.09 20.77
CA PRO A 249 4.55 18.75 19.61
C PRO A 249 4.77 17.75 18.49
N ASP A 250 4.35 18.15 17.29
CA ASP A 250 4.24 17.35 16.08
C ASP A 250 5.26 16.22 16.03
N VAL A 251 4.72 15.01 16.21
CA VAL A 251 5.35 13.80 15.69
C VAL A 251 4.80 13.58 14.28
N GLU A 252 4.82 14.64 13.47
CA GLU A 252 4.61 14.55 12.03
C GLU A 252 5.73 13.67 11.47
N GLY A 253 5.40 12.43 11.12
CA GLY A 253 6.33 11.51 10.46
C GLY A 253 6.26 10.05 10.88
N ALA A 254 5.50 9.68 11.92
CA ALA A 254 5.43 8.29 12.39
C ALA A 254 4.50 7.39 11.53
N ALA A 255 3.60 7.99 10.75
CA ALA A 255 2.45 7.31 10.14
C ALA A 255 2.47 7.27 8.60
N ALA A 256 3.65 7.31 7.98
CA ALA A 256 3.80 7.08 6.55
C ALA A 256 4.06 5.60 6.25
#